data_AF-A0A8J7QIS3-F1
#
_entry.id   AF-A0A8J7QIS3-F1
#
_cell.length_a   1.000
_cell.length_b   1.000
_cell.length_c   1.000
_cell.angle_alpha   90.00
_cell.angle_beta   90.00
_cell.angle_gamma   90.00
#
_symmetry.space_group_name_H-M   'P 1'
#
loop_
_entity.id
_entity.type
_entity.pdbx_description
1 polymer ?
#
loop_
_entity_poly.entity_id
_entity_poly.type
_entity_poly.pdbx_seq_one_letter_code
_entity_poly.pdbx_strand_id
1 'polypeptide(L)' 'MNVVEPCPFAGFQKPFEKARYAVFGVPFDGTVSYRPGQRFAPNSIRSSSAQLETVSLRFGVDLEDVEFSDIGDVGI' A
#
# COMPACT_ATOMS: atom_id res chain seq x y z
N MET A 1 23.51 1.69 -5.78
CA MET A 1 22.21 2.39 -5.67
C MET A 1 21.36 1.53 -4.76
N ASN A 2 21.12 1.96 -3.51
CA ASN A 2 20.39 1.13 -2.56
C ASN A 2 18.94 1.07 -3.03
N VAL A 3 18.48 -0.12 -3.39
CA VAL A 3 17.06 -0.38 -3.62
C VAL A 3 16.44 -0.34 -2.23
N VAL A 4 15.84 0.81 -1.87
CA VAL A 4 15.00 0.88 -0.69
C VAL A 4 13.76 0.08 -1.04
N GLU A 5 13.57 -1.06 -0.39
CA GLU A 5 12.32 -1.78 -0.54
C GLU A 5 11.16 -0.83 -0.17
N PRO A 6 10.10 -0.77 -0.99
CA PRO A 6 9.00 0.13 -0.73
C PRO A 6 8.41 -0.18 0.65
N CYS A 7 8.30 0.86 1.48
CA CYS A 7 7.64 0.78 2.78
C CYS A 7 6.24 0.16 2.58
N PRO A 8 5.84 -0.87 3.35
CA PRO A 8 4.51 -1.46 3.21
C PRO A 8 3.42 -0.43 3.53
N PHE A 9 2.22 -0.65 3.02
CA PHE A 9 1.05 0.15 3.38
C PHE A 9 0.90 0.26 4.90
N ALA A 10 0.65 1.48 5.39
CA ALA A 10 0.61 1.86 6.81
C ALA A 10 1.90 1.60 7.61
N GLY A 11 3.02 1.27 6.96
CA GLY A 11 4.31 1.09 7.61
C GLY A 11 4.53 -0.28 8.27
N PHE A 12 3.54 -1.17 8.25
CA PHE A 12 3.65 -2.53 8.80
C PHE A 12 2.81 -3.53 8.00
N GLN A 13 3.01 -4.82 8.25
CA GLN A 13 2.22 -5.89 7.67
C GLN A 13 2.31 -7.17 8.51
N LYS A 14 1.38 -8.10 8.30
CA LYS A 14 1.47 -9.48 8.77
C LYS A 14 1.97 -10.40 7.64
N PRO A 15 2.51 -11.59 7.94
CA PRO A 15 2.83 -12.59 6.91
C PRO A 15 1.61 -12.92 6.05
N PHE A 16 1.84 -13.10 4.75
CA PHE A 16 0.77 -13.30 3.78
C PHE A 16 -0.13 -14.51 4.10
N GLU A 17 0.44 -15.58 4.66
CA GLU A 17 -0.29 -16.80 5.04
C GLU A 17 -1.30 -16.57 6.17
N LYS A 18 -1.12 -15.50 6.95
CA LYS A 18 -2.01 -15.09 8.04
C LYS A 18 -2.90 -13.93 7.66
N ALA A 19 -2.75 -13.38 6.46
CA ALA A 19 -3.48 -12.21 6.04
C ALA A 19 -4.88 -12.60 5.56
N ARG A 20 -5.89 -11.92 6.11
CA ARG A 20 -7.26 -11.94 5.60
C ARG A 20 -7.46 -10.97 4.44
N TYR A 21 -6.64 -9.93 4.37
CA TYR A 21 -6.67 -8.92 3.31
C TYR A 21 -5.29 -8.77 2.66
N ALA A 22 -5.27 -8.64 1.33
CA ALA A 22 -4.05 -8.36 0.57
C ALA A 22 -4.14 -6.98 -0.08
N VAL A 23 -3.09 -6.17 0.12
CA VAL A 23 -2.88 -4.90 -0.59
C VAL A 23 -1.89 -5.17 -1.72
N PHE A 24 -2.24 -4.79 -2.94
CA PHE A 24 -1.33 -4.84 -4.08
C PHE A 24 -1.55 -3.63 -4.98
N GLY A 25 -0.49 -3.19 -5.64
CA GLY A 25 -0.54 -2.08 -6.59
C GLY A 25 -0.53 -2.56 -8.04
N VAL A 26 -1.22 -1.83 -8.89
CA VAL A 26 -1.14 -1.95 -10.35
C VAL A 26 -0.62 -0.63 -10.91
N PRO A 27 0.69 -0.48 -11.14
CA PRO A 27 1.29 0.78 -11.58
C PRO A 27 1.05 1.01 -13.08
N PHE A 28 -0.20 1.14 -13.50
CA PHE A 28 -0.60 1.27 -14.90
C PHE A 28 -1.43 2.53 -15.16
N ASP A 29 -1.07 3.26 -16.20
CA ASP A 29 -1.77 4.44 -16.73
C ASP A 29 -1.64 4.52 -18.27
N GLY A 30 -1.42 3.38 -18.95
CA GLY A 30 -1.08 3.34 -20.37
C GLY A 30 -2.16 3.85 -21.34
N THR A 31 -3.40 3.99 -20.85
CA THR A 31 -4.53 4.52 -21.63
C THR A 31 -4.88 5.97 -21.27
N VAL A 32 -4.11 6.61 -20.39
CA VAL A 32 -4.39 7.97 -19.90
C VAL A 32 -3.75 9.01 -20.81
N SER A 33 -4.58 9.88 -21.42
CA SER A 33 -4.08 10.93 -22.34
C SER A 33 -3.85 12.30 -21.69
N TYR A 34 -4.74 12.77 -20.82
CA TYR A 34 -4.72 14.16 -20.35
C TYR A 34 -3.78 14.41 -19.16
N ARG A 35 -3.81 13.54 -18.14
CA ARG A 35 -3.02 13.68 -16.91
C ARG A 35 -2.41 12.33 -16.50
N PRO A 36 -1.31 11.90 -17.12
CA PRO A 36 -0.61 10.66 -16.75
C PRO A 36 0.07 10.80 -15.38
N GLY A 37 0.46 9.67 -14.79
CA GLY A 37 1.17 9.61 -13.50
C GLY A 37 0.53 8.70 -12.46
N GLN A 38 -0.66 8.14 -12.73
CA GLN A 38 -1.34 7.21 -11.81
C GLN A 38 -0.53 5.95 -11.55
N ARG A 39 0.37 5.58 -12.47
CA ARG A 39 1.34 4.49 -12.26
C ARG A 39 2.20 4.66 -11.01
N PHE A 40 2.41 5.91 -10.56
CA PHE A 40 3.18 6.22 -9.35
C PHE A 40 2.34 6.21 -8.08
N ALA A 41 1.01 6.12 -8.20
CA ALA A 41 0.10 6.17 -7.06
C ALA A 41 0.33 5.05 -6.03
N PRO A 42 0.57 3.77 -6.39
CA PRO A 42 0.80 2.74 -5.39
C PRO A 42 1.94 3.06 -4.44
N ASN A 43 3.10 3.48 -4.97
CA ASN A 43 4.25 3.87 -4.16
C ASN A 43 3.97 5.14 -3.32
N SER A 44 3.32 6.14 -3.91
CA SER A 44 2.96 7.37 -3.20
C SER A 44 1.98 7.10 -2.05
N ILE A 45 0.98 6.26 -2.26
CA ILE A 45 0.02 5.86 -1.23
C ILE A 45 0.73 5.17 -0.07
N ARG A 46 1.62 4.21 -0.36
CA ARG A 46 2.40 3.53 0.68
C ARG A 46 3.24 4.52 1.51
N SER A 47 4.01 5.36 0.83
CA SER A 47 4.88 6.36 1.48
C SER A 47 4.12 7.35 2.36
N SER A 48 2.93 7.80 1.92
CA SER A 48 2.07 8.68 2.71
C SER A 48 1.34 7.93 3.84
N SER A 49 0.92 6.69 3.61
CA SER A 49 0.18 5.89 4.59
C SER A 49 1.00 5.58 5.84
N ALA A 50 2.31 5.39 5.70
CA ALA A 50 3.22 5.14 6.83
C ALA A 50 3.34 6.34 7.80
N GLN A 51 2.82 7.51 7.43
CA GLN A 51 2.80 8.73 8.26
C GLN A 51 1.45 8.95 8.95
N LEU A 52 0.45 8.09 8.67
CA LEU A 52 -0.86 8.15 9.30
C LEU A 52 -0.88 7.30 10.57
N GLU A 53 -1.73 7.70 11.50
CA GLU A 53 -2.06 6.87 12.66
C GLU A 53 -2.80 5.60 12.22
N THR A 54 -2.57 4.49 12.93
CA THR A 54 -3.22 3.20 12.66
C THR A 54 -4.66 3.15 13.17
N VAL A 55 -5.02 4.02 14.12
CA VAL A 55 -6.34 4.02 14.76
C VAL A 55 -7.37 4.78 13.93
N SER A 56 -8.45 4.09 13.57
CA SER A 56 -9.66 4.69 13.00
C SER A 56 -10.70 5.00 14.08
N LEU A 57 -10.77 6.26 14.51
CA LEU A 57 -11.78 6.71 15.49
C LEU A 57 -13.22 6.51 15.00
N ARG A 58 -13.45 6.63 13.69
CA ARG A 58 -14.78 6.50 13.07
C ARG A 58 -15.33 5.09 13.20
N PHE A 59 -14.48 4.08 13.07
CA PHE A 59 -14.87 2.68 13.09
C PHE A 59 -14.53 1.99 14.40
N GLY A 60 -13.77 2.64 15.29
CA GLY A 60 -13.29 2.05 16.54
C GLY A 60 -12.37 0.86 16.30
N VAL A 61 -11.56 0.91 15.23
CA VAL A 61 -10.66 -0.17 14.80
C VAL A 61 -9.23 0.34 14.74
N ASP A 62 -8.29 -0.44 15.23
CA ASP A 62 -6.86 -0.25 15.00
C ASP A 62 -6.41 -1.13 13.82
N LEU A 63 -5.71 -0.53 12.87
CA LEU A 63 -5.15 -1.25 11.73
C LEU A 63 -4.13 -2.32 12.18
N GLU A 64 -3.48 -2.16 13.34
CA GLU A 64 -2.52 -3.14 13.89
C GLU A 64 -3.16 -4.49 14.24
N ASP A 65 -4.46 -4.47 14.55
CA ASP A 65 -5.30 -5.64 14.83
C ASP A 65 -5.85 -6.29 13.55
N VAL A 66 -5.70 -5.63 12.40
CA VAL A 66 -6.16 -6.15 11.12
C VAL A 66 -5.10 -7.07 10.52
N GLU A 67 -5.53 -8.28 10.17
CA GLU A 67 -4.71 -9.27 9.48
C GLU A 67 -4.59 -8.92 7.99
N PHE A 68 -3.67 -8.02 7.63
CA PHE A 68 -3.37 -7.69 6.24
C PHE A 68 -1.89 -7.85 5.87
N SER A 69 -1.62 -8.05 4.58
CA SER A 69 -0.28 -8.07 3.99
C SER A 69 -0.24 -7.20 2.74
N ASP A 70 0.86 -6.46 2.57
CA ASP A 70 1.14 -5.73 1.33
C ASP A 70 2.11 -6.55 0.49
N ILE A 71 1.60 -7.08 -0.63
CA ILE A 71 2.35 -7.98 -1.51
C ILE A 71 3.07 -7.23 -2.63
N GLY A 72 3.11 -5.90 -2.56
CA GLY A 72 3.84 -5.07 -3.50
C GLY A 72 3.07 -4.79 -4.79
N ASP A 73 3.80 -4.47 -5.85
CA ASP A 73 3.25 -4.11 -7.15
C ASP A 73 3.36 -5.27 -8.13
N VAL A 74 2.33 -5.43 -8.97
CA VAL A 74 2.41 -6.38 -10.08
C VAL A 74 3.43 -5.87 -11.11
N GLY A 75 4.28 -6.79 -11.58
CA GLY A 75 5.14 -6.53 -12.74
C GLY A 75 4.29 -6.39 -13.99
N ILE A 76 4.49 -5.29 -14.73
CA ILE A 76 3.88 -5.00 -16.01
C ILE A 76 4.92 -5.01 -17.12
#